data_AF-Q2SAA7-F1
#
_entry.id   AF-Q2SAA7-F1
#
_cell.length_a   1.000
_cell.length_b   1.000
_cell.length_c   1.000
_cell.angle_alpha   90.00
_cell.angle_beta   90.00
_cell.angle_gamma   90.00
#
_symmetry.space_group_name_H-M   'P 1'
#
loop_
_entity.id
_entity.type
_entity.pdbx_description
1 polymer ?
#
loop_
_entity_poly.entity_id
_entity_poly.type
_entity_poly.pdbx_seq_one_letter_code
_entity_poly.pdbx_strand_id
1 'polypeptide(L)' 'MTMVIDEEKIDEAVLALLHLTLHQGNRAWKSFDWEVMNRLYEKGLIHDPVEKTKSVALTERGMQESERLFQRLFVKKEQE' A
#
# COMPACT_ATOMS: atom_id res chain seq x y z
N MET A 1 -12.05 -25.56 7.30
CA MET A 1 -10.63 -25.22 7.49
C MET A 1 -10.46 -23.76 7.16
N THR A 2 -10.17 -22.93 8.14
CA THR A 2 -9.76 -21.54 7.93
C THR A 2 -8.34 -21.55 7.37
N MET A 3 -8.15 -20.97 6.19
CA MET A 3 -6.83 -20.76 5.61
C MET A 3 -6.12 -19.67 6.43
N VAL A 4 -4.95 -19.98 6.97
CA VAL A 4 -4.11 -18.98 7.64
C VAL A 4 -3.42 -18.18 6.54
N ILE A 5 -3.75 -16.89 6.42
CA ILE A 5 -3.18 -15.98 5.44
C ILE A 5 -1.97 -15.24 6.02
N ASP A 6 -1.02 -14.90 5.16
CA ASP A 6 0.14 -14.05 5.51
C ASP A 6 -0.26 -12.59 5.33
N GLU A 7 -0.81 -11.99 6.39
CA GLU A 7 -1.27 -10.59 6.38
C GLU A 7 -0.14 -9.61 6.06
N GLU A 8 1.09 -9.89 6.51
CA GLU A 8 2.25 -9.04 6.22
C GLU A 8 2.53 -8.97 4.72
N LYS A 9 2.50 -10.10 4.01
CA LYS A 9 2.66 -10.09 2.54
C LYS A 9 1.52 -9.38 1.83
N ILE A 10 0.29 -9.48 2.34
CA ILE A 10 -0.86 -8.77 1.77
C ILE A 10 -0.67 -7.27 1.96
N ASP A 11 -0.28 -6.82 3.15
CA ASP A 11 0.00 -5.42 3.46
C ASP A 11 1.11 -4.86 2.57
N GLU A 12 2.22 -5.59 2.41
CA GLU A 12 3.32 -5.20 1.53
C GLU A 12 2.86 -5.06 0.07
N ALA A 13 2.07 -6.01 -0.42
CA ALA A 13 1.55 -5.98 -1.78
C ALA A 13 0.58 -4.82 -1.98
N VAL A 14 -0.33 -4.56 -1.04
CA VAL A 14 -1.26 -3.43 -1.12
C VAL A 14 -0.52 -2.10 -1.04
N LEU A 15 0.46 -1.95 -0.14
CA LEU A 15 1.27 -0.73 -0.08
C LEU A 15 2.00 -0.48 -1.40
N ALA A 16 2.58 -1.52 -2.01
CA ALA A 16 3.18 -1.42 -3.33
C ALA A 16 2.15 -1.02 -4.41
N LEU A 17 0.95 -1.58 -4.40
CA LEU A 17 -0.09 -1.21 -5.36
C LEU A 17 -0.63 0.21 -5.15
N LEU A 18 -0.57 0.76 -3.95
CA LEU A 18 -0.86 2.18 -3.73
C LEU A 18 0.12 3.07 -4.51
N HIS A 19 1.39 2.68 -4.62
CA HIS A 19 2.39 3.39 -5.43
C HIS A 19 1.97 3.52 -6.90
N LEU A 20 1.39 2.46 -7.48
CA LEU A 20 0.90 2.44 -8.86
C LEU A 20 -0.17 3.52 -9.12
N THR A 21 -0.92 3.92 -8.09
CA THR A 21 -2.02 4.88 -8.20
C THR A 21 -1.73 6.24 -7.58
N LEU A 22 -0.46 6.51 -7.25
CA LEU A 22 -0.03 7.78 -6.69
C LEU A 22 -0.34 8.95 -7.64
N HIS A 23 -0.92 9.99 -7.07
CA HIS A 23 -1.27 11.25 -7.72
C HIS A 23 -1.21 12.39 -6.72
N GLN A 24 -1.14 13.62 -7.22
CA GLN A 24 -1.15 14.84 -6.40
C GLN A 24 -0.09 14.81 -5.28
N GLY A 25 1.09 14.29 -5.58
CA GLY A 25 2.21 14.18 -4.63
C GLY A 25 2.15 12.90 -3.79
N ASN A 26 1.15 12.77 -2.92
CA ASN A 26 1.11 11.69 -1.92
C ASN A 26 -0.22 10.93 -1.83
N ARG A 27 -1.16 11.13 -2.76
CA ARG A 27 -2.49 10.50 -2.67
C ARG A 27 -2.59 9.28 -3.57
N ALA A 28 -3.24 8.22 -3.11
CA ALA A 28 -3.47 6.98 -3.85
C ALA A 28 -4.94 6.55 -3.75
N TRP A 29 -5.44 5.75 -4.69
CA TRP A 29 -6.81 5.23 -4.62
C TRP A 29 -6.91 4.12 -3.57
N LYS A 30 -7.83 4.25 -2.60
CA LYS A 30 -7.97 3.31 -1.48
C LYS A 30 -9.01 2.21 -1.71
N SER A 31 -9.04 1.63 -2.91
CA SER A 31 -10.03 0.61 -3.32
C SER A 31 -9.73 -0.81 -2.81
N PHE A 32 -8.88 -0.95 -1.78
CA PHE A 32 -8.48 -2.22 -1.19
C PHE A 32 -9.34 -2.60 0.02
N ASP A 33 -9.17 -3.83 0.49
CA ASP A 33 -9.85 -4.35 1.67
C ASP A 33 -9.62 -3.44 2.91
N TRP A 34 -10.68 -3.28 3.69
CA TRP A 34 -10.70 -2.37 4.84
C TRP A 34 -9.68 -2.74 5.91
N GLU A 35 -9.52 -4.03 6.22
CA GLU A 35 -8.62 -4.49 7.27
C GLU A 35 -7.17 -4.24 6.89
N VAL A 36 -6.82 -4.42 5.61
CA VAL A 36 -5.49 -4.11 5.08
C VAL A 36 -5.21 -2.61 5.20
N MET A 37 -6.16 -1.76 4.80
CA MET A 37 -6.00 -0.31 4.91
C MET A 37 -5.84 0.12 6.38
N ASN A 38 -6.58 -0.50 7.31
CA ASN A 38 -6.44 -0.23 8.73
C ASN A 38 -5.05 -0.64 9.27
N ARG A 39 -4.53 -1.82 8.92
CA ARG A 39 -3.17 -2.23 9.32
C ARG A 39 -2.10 -1.29 8.77
N LEU A 40 -2.24 -0.81 7.53
CA LEU A 40 -1.31 0.18 6.95
C LEU A 40 -1.36 1.53 7.69
N TYR A 41 -2.54 1.95 8.16
CA TYR A 41 -2.70 3.14 9.00
C TYR A 41 -2.04 2.94 10.38
N GLU A 42 -2.29 1.81 11.04
CA GLU A 42 -1.66 1.45 12.31
C GLU A 42 -0.13 1.38 12.21
N LYS A 43 0.40 0.95 11.06
CA LYS A 43 1.84 0.96 10.75
C LYS A 43 2.41 2.36 10.46
N GLY A 44 1.56 3.40 10.38
CA GLY A 44 1.96 4.78 10.09
C GLY A 44 2.39 5.02 8.64
N LEU A 45 1.96 4.16 7.71
CA LEU A 45 2.33 4.24 6.30
C LEU A 45 1.33 5.09 5.50
N ILE A 46 0.09 5.17 5.95
CA ILE A 46 -0.94 6.02 5.36
C ILE A 46 -1.60 6.86 6.44
N HIS A 47 -2.24 7.95 6.02
CA HIS A 47 -3.17 8.70 6.84
C HIS A 47 -4.52 7.95 6.97
N ASP A 48 -5.38 8.44 7.85
CA ASP A 48 -6.64 7.79 8.21
C ASP A 48 -7.49 7.45 6.95
N PRO A 49 -7.77 6.16 6.69
CA PRO A 49 -8.54 5.73 5.53
C PRO A 49 -10.06 5.85 5.72
N VAL A 50 -10.58 6.29 6.88
CA VAL A 50 -12.04 6.41 7.17
C VAL A 50 -12.72 7.55 6.41
N GLU A 51 -11.97 8.47 5.81
CA GLU A 51 -12.56 9.64 5.14
C GLU A 51 -13.54 9.28 4.00
N LYS A 52 -14.49 10.18 3.69
CA LYS A 52 -15.44 10.01 2.56
C LYS A 52 -14.79 10.12 1.17
N THR A 53 -13.52 10.53 1.11
CA THR A 53 -12.78 10.70 -0.15
C THR A 53 -12.39 9.33 -0.71
N LYS A 54 -12.29 9.21 -2.04
CA LYS A 54 -11.92 7.94 -2.71
C LYS A 54 -10.42 7.63 -2.63
N SER A 55 -9.62 8.59 -2.16
CA SER A 55 -8.17 8.46 -2.05
C SER A 55 -7.71 8.58 -0.60
N VAL A 56 -6.53 8.05 -0.32
CA VAL A 56 -5.84 8.17 0.96
C VAL A 56 -4.48 8.83 0.71
N ALA A 57 -4.02 9.64 1.67
CA ALA A 57 -2.67 10.18 1.63
C ALA A 57 -1.68 9.18 2.25
N LEU A 58 -0.53 8.98 1.61
CA LEU A 58 0.61 8.27 2.19
C LEU A 58 1.41 9.25 3.07
N THR A 59 1.98 8.71 4.15
CA THR A 59 3.00 9.43 4.92
C THR A 59 4.31 9.46 4.13
N GLU A 60 5.27 10.27 4.55
CA GLU A 60 6.61 10.28 3.94
C GLU A 60 7.25 8.88 3.94
N ARG A 61 7.17 8.19 5.08
CA ARG A 61 7.60 6.79 5.21
C ARG A 61 6.81 5.88 4.27
N GLY A 62 5.49 6.05 4.20
CA GLY A 62 4.64 5.28 3.31
C GLY A 62 5.04 5.39 1.85
N MET A 63 5.36 6.61 1.39
CA MET A 63 5.80 6.83 0.01
C MET A 63 7.09 6.07 -0.29
N GLN A 64 8.12 6.24 0.55
CA GLN A 64 9.41 5.56 0.39
C GLN A 64 9.26 4.04 0.40
N GLU A 65 8.48 3.50 1.34
CA GLU A 65 8.23 2.06 1.43
C GLU A 65 7.40 1.53 0.27
N SER A 66 6.37 2.27 -0.18
CA SER A 66 5.54 1.88 -1.32
C SER A 66 6.37 1.75 -2.60
N GLU A 67 7.29 2.68 -2.84
CA GLU A 67 8.20 2.63 -3.99
C GLU A 67 9.18 1.46 -3.89
N ARG A 68 9.82 1.31 -2.73
CA ARG A 68 10.77 0.20 -2.47
C ARG A 68 10.10 -1.16 -2.68
N LEU A 69 8.88 -1.34 -2.17
CA LEU A 69 8.12 -2.57 -2.34
C LEU A 69 7.66 -2.77 -3.78
N PHE A 70 7.25 -1.71 -4.48
CA PHE A 70 6.86 -1.80 -5.89
C PHE A 70 8.04 -2.24 -6.77
N GLN A 71 9.22 -1.65 -6.56
CA GLN A 71 10.47 -2.09 -7.20
C GLN A 71 10.80 -3.54 -6.87
N ARG A 72 10.67 -3.95 -5.60
CA ARG A 72 10.99 -5.32 -5.18
C ARG A 72 10.03 -6.37 -5.74
N LEU A 73 8.74 -6.06 -5.79
CA LEU A 73 7.68 -7.04 -6.07
C LEU A 73 7.27 -7.10 -7.55
N PHE A 74 7.30 -5.96 -8.25
CA PHE A 74 6.64 -5.85 -9.57
C PHE A 74 7.56 -5.38 -10.69
N VAL A 75 8.75 -4.83 -10.39
CA VAL A 75 9.72 -4.49 -11.44
C VAL A 75 10.45 -5.76 -11.89
N LYS A 76 10.47 -5.98 -13.21
CA LYS A 76 11.22 -7.08 -13.82
C LYS A 76 12.71 -6.84 -13.60
N LYS A 77 13.42 -7.86 -13.13
CA LYS A 77 14.87 -7.90 -13.25
C LYS A 77 15.17 -8.35 -14.67
N GLU A 78 15.82 -7.51 -15.47
CA GLU A 78 16.35 -7.94 -16.75
C GLU A 78 17.31 -9.11 -16.50
N GLN A 79 17.02 -10.26 -17.09
CA GLN A 79 17.97 -11.34 -17.23
C GLN A 79 18.67 -11.07 -18.56
N GLU A 80 19.97 -10.75 -18.53
CA GLU A 80 20.83 -10.82 -19.72
C GLU A 80 21.05 -12.29 -20.13
#